data_AF-A6G078-F1
#
_entry.id   AF-A6G078-F1
#
_cell.length_a   1.000
_cell.length_b   1.000
_cell.length_c   1.000
_cell.angle_alpha   90.00
_cell.angle_beta   90.00
_cell.angle_gamma   90.00
#
_symmetry.space_group_name_H-M   'P 1'
#
loop_
_entity.id
_entity.type
_entity.pdbx_description
1 polymer ?
#
loop_
_entity_poly.entity_id
_entity_poly.type
_entity_poly.pdbx_seq_one_letter_code
_entity_poly.pdbx_strand_id
1 'polypeptide(L)'
;MARGPGSGLGRRGFLSACAGAGALGVAAATGCARSRCEAVEVPELERVEGPKTDASTPAPEVAPYAELEGFCEGLEPVTVAEYEGRIEALRRRMRAAGLAGVVLESGADMRYLGGPRWRRSERPLLLAVGLEGPPALIGSAFERHTYAGHPSPLALELRTWEENEDPYARALDALVALGAGRGSAQVAVTPDTRGFVIAGLQAAGKGKVEVQLDSAVVEAGRRVKSPTELALLRRANEATKAAIAAAAQTLHVGVTEAEFAAQIRAAQRAAGLSTPWVLALFGPNAAYPHGNPHGEGERGARPLAEGELVLVDTGGFLHGYASDISRTFAFPEPSVIDADRRRAWDTVRAAQQAAFEAIRPGVTCGQVDAAARAVIAKAGYAEGYGDFTHRLGHGIGLEVHEPPYLVDGASRGPGRAGPERVLEAGNTMSNEPGIYRVGAFGVRIEDIVAVTETGAEVFGPWSASLDEPF
;
A
#
# COMPACT_ATOMS: atom_id res chain seq x y z
N MET A 1 25.69 -29.92 55.59
CA MET A 1 25.67 -29.29 56.93
C MET A 1 24.93 -27.97 56.76
N ALA A 2 23.63 -27.93 57.07
CA ALA A 2 23.03 -27.62 58.38
C ALA A 2 23.13 -26.10 58.69
N ARG A 3 22.11 -25.36 59.13
CA ARG A 3 20.71 -25.59 59.54
C ARG A 3 20.08 -24.18 59.73
N GLY A 4 18.75 -24.07 59.61
CA GLY A 4 17.94 -22.93 60.10
C GLY A 4 17.93 -22.81 61.63
N PRO A 5 16.98 -22.09 62.28
CA PRO A 5 15.50 -22.24 62.16
C PRO A 5 14.73 -20.89 62.14
N GLY A 6 13.44 -20.78 61.74
CA GLY A 6 12.19 -21.31 62.33
C GLY A 6 11.55 -20.19 63.19
N SER A 7 10.26 -19.80 63.12
CA SER A 7 8.97 -20.52 63.23
C SER A 7 7.85 -19.47 62.93
N GLY A 8 6.63 -19.73 62.41
CA GLY A 8 5.67 -20.83 62.56
C GLY A 8 4.32 -20.21 63.02
N LEU A 9 3.21 -20.28 62.26
CA LEU A 9 1.99 -21.11 62.45
C LEU A 9 0.76 -20.17 62.23
N GLY A 10 -0.43 -20.55 61.73
CA GLY A 10 -1.02 -21.84 61.43
C GLY A 10 -2.40 -21.69 60.74
N ARG A 11 -2.95 -22.85 60.31
CA ARG A 11 -4.15 -23.09 59.50
C ARG A 11 -5.48 -23.04 60.29
N ARG A 12 -6.60 -22.79 59.57
CA ARG A 12 -7.98 -23.34 59.64
C ARG A 12 -8.84 -22.44 58.70
N GLY A 13 -9.60 -22.85 57.68
CA GLY A 13 -10.39 -24.05 57.40
C GLY A 13 -11.86 -23.78 57.72
N PHE A 14 -12.74 -23.55 56.73
CA PHE A 14 -14.18 -23.88 56.78
C PHE A 14 -14.85 -23.79 55.38
N LEU A 15 -15.51 -24.89 55.00
CA LEU A 15 -16.45 -25.08 53.89
C LEU A 15 -17.89 -25.00 54.43
N SER A 16 -18.85 -24.48 53.65
CA SER A 16 -20.23 -24.99 53.43
C SER A 16 -21.00 -23.94 52.61
N ALA A 17 -21.32 -24.15 51.33
CA ALA A 17 -22.51 -24.83 50.79
C ALA A 17 -23.86 -24.15 51.15
N CYS A 18 -24.59 -23.70 50.11
CA CYS A 18 -26.00 -24.04 49.91
C CYS A 18 -26.44 -23.69 48.49
N ALA A 19 -27.05 -24.69 47.85
CA ALA A 19 -27.68 -24.66 46.54
C ALA A 19 -29.11 -24.10 46.62
N GLY A 20 -29.68 -23.74 45.46
CA GLY A 20 -31.11 -23.45 45.36
C GLY A 20 -31.54 -23.04 43.95
N ALA A 21 -31.90 -24.05 43.14
CA ALA A 21 -32.50 -23.91 41.82
C ALA A 21 -33.96 -23.37 41.89
N GLY A 22 -34.46 -22.84 40.78
CA GLY A 22 -35.90 -22.60 40.60
C GLY A 22 -36.23 -21.80 39.34
N ALA A 23 -36.61 -22.51 38.28
CA ALA A 23 -37.09 -21.98 37.01
C ALA A 23 -38.61 -21.68 37.03
N LEU A 24 -39.06 -21.07 35.92
CA LEU A 24 -40.42 -20.99 35.34
C LEU A 24 -41.27 -19.74 35.63
N GLY A 25 -41.79 -19.18 34.53
CA GLY A 25 -43.20 -18.75 34.48
C GLY A 25 -43.48 -17.42 33.80
N VAL A 26 -43.89 -17.48 32.53
CA VAL A 26 -44.49 -16.40 31.74
C VAL A 26 -45.88 -16.04 32.30
N ALA A 27 -46.21 -14.74 32.38
CA ALA A 27 -47.59 -14.27 32.29
C ALA A 27 -47.64 -12.82 31.77
N ALA A 28 -48.39 -12.61 30.69
CA ALA A 28 -48.76 -11.32 30.15
C ALA A 28 -49.91 -10.70 30.97
N ALA A 29 -49.90 -9.38 31.17
CA ALA A 29 -51.09 -8.62 31.48
C ALA A 29 -50.97 -7.17 30.96
N THR A 30 -51.93 -6.84 30.12
CA THR A 30 -52.27 -5.54 29.56
C THR A 30 -52.62 -4.50 30.62
N GLY A 31 -52.15 -3.26 30.45
CA GLY A 31 -52.56 -2.11 31.27
C GLY A 31 -52.25 -0.79 30.58
N CYS A 32 -53.21 -0.29 29.80
CA CYS A 32 -53.19 1.01 29.14
C CYS A 32 -53.62 2.09 30.15
N ALA A 33 -52.80 3.12 30.38
CA ALA A 33 -53.24 4.37 30.99
C ALA A 33 -52.45 5.54 30.40
N ARG A 34 -53.15 6.39 29.64
CA ARG A 34 -52.66 7.63 29.03
C ARG A 34 -52.49 8.70 30.11
N SER A 35 -51.28 9.22 30.30
CA SER A 35 -51.05 10.50 30.99
C SER A 35 -50.65 11.56 29.97
N ARG A 36 -51.35 12.70 30.04
CA ARG A 36 -51.25 13.87 29.15
C ARG A 36 -49.89 14.55 29.30
N CYS A 37 -49.22 14.85 28.18
CA CYS A 37 -48.15 15.83 28.13
C CYS A 37 -48.76 17.18 27.74
N GLU A 38 -48.67 18.17 28.62
CA GLU A 38 -48.96 19.57 28.28
C GLU A 38 -47.74 20.18 27.58
N ALA A 39 -47.99 20.85 26.46
CA ALA A 39 -46.99 21.58 25.70
C ALA A 39 -46.73 22.94 26.37
N VAL A 40 -45.46 23.26 26.59
CA VAL A 40 -45.01 24.60 27.04
C VAL A 40 -44.59 25.38 25.79
N GLU A 41 -45.27 26.50 25.54
CA GLU A 41 -44.90 27.45 24.48
C GLU A 41 -43.67 28.27 24.89
N VAL A 42 -42.72 28.42 23.95
CA VAL A 42 -41.52 29.25 24.11
C VAL A 42 -41.71 30.51 23.24
N PRO A 43 -41.55 31.73 23.78
CA PRO A 43 -41.76 32.94 23.00
C PRO A 43 -40.61 33.22 22.02
N GLU A 44 -40.98 33.72 20.85
CA GLU A 44 -40.10 34.09 19.74
C GLU A 44 -39.27 35.34 20.10
N LEU A 45 -37.93 35.23 20.05
CA LEU A 45 -37.02 36.36 20.27
C LEU A 45 -36.72 37.05 18.93
N GLU A 46 -37.10 38.33 18.81
CA GLU A 46 -36.78 39.20 17.68
C GLU A 46 -35.26 39.35 17.49
N ARG A 47 -34.79 39.20 16.25
CA ARG A 47 -33.39 39.45 15.87
C ARG A 47 -33.16 40.95 15.66
N VAL A 48 -32.21 41.51 16.39
CA VAL A 48 -31.67 42.85 16.15
C VAL A 48 -30.58 42.75 15.08
N GLU A 49 -30.75 43.46 13.95
CA GLU A 49 -29.73 43.56 12.90
C GLU A 49 -28.62 44.54 13.32
N GLY A 50 -27.37 44.08 13.31
CA GLY A 50 -26.17 44.91 13.46
C GLY A 50 -25.79 45.65 12.17
N PRO A 51 -24.94 46.69 12.24
CA PRO A 51 -24.64 47.55 11.09
C PRO A 51 -23.85 46.80 10.01
N LYS A 52 -24.26 47.02 8.76
CA LYS A 52 -23.63 46.48 7.54
C LYS A 52 -22.22 47.04 7.39
N THR A 53 -21.21 46.16 7.44
CA THR A 53 -19.86 46.48 6.97
C THR A 53 -19.77 46.22 5.48
N ASP A 54 -19.24 47.19 4.74
CA ASP A 54 -19.03 47.11 3.30
C ASP A 54 -18.27 45.85 2.91
N ALA A 55 -18.83 45.10 1.96
CA ALA A 55 -18.19 43.97 1.34
C ALA A 55 -16.98 44.45 0.54
N SER A 56 -15.79 44.26 1.09
CA SER A 56 -14.57 44.25 0.30
C SER A 56 -14.71 43.17 -0.77
N THR A 57 -14.53 43.55 -2.02
CA THR A 57 -14.48 42.65 -3.17
C THR A 57 -13.58 41.46 -2.85
N PRO A 58 -14.05 40.19 -2.91
CA PRO A 58 -13.14 39.07 -2.78
C PRO A 58 -12.18 39.12 -3.96
N ALA A 59 -10.88 39.14 -3.67
CA ALA A 59 -9.88 38.84 -4.67
C ALA A 59 -10.24 37.48 -5.30
N PRO A 60 -10.05 37.30 -6.62
CA PRO A 60 -10.38 36.01 -7.26
C PRO A 60 -9.60 34.92 -6.53
N GLU A 61 -10.34 34.00 -5.92
CA GLU A 61 -9.80 32.84 -5.20
C GLU A 61 -9.22 31.92 -6.28
N VAL A 62 -7.94 32.08 -6.60
CA VAL A 62 -7.23 31.15 -7.47
C VAL A 62 -7.25 29.81 -6.75
N ALA A 63 -7.82 28.79 -7.40
CA ALA A 63 -7.82 27.44 -6.84
C ALA A 63 -6.37 27.05 -6.49
N PRO A 64 -6.10 26.59 -5.25
CA PRO A 64 -4.75 26.21 -4.87
C PRO A 64 -4.23 25.13 -5.83
N TYR A 65 -3.00 25.31 -6.32
CA TYR A 65 -2.32 24.41 -7.26
C TYR A 65 -2.90 24.35 -8.67
N ALA A 66 -3.48 25.45 -9.18
CA ALA A 66 -3.99 25.54 -10.55
C ALA A 66 -2.93 25.19 -11.62
N GLU A 67 -1.64 25.39 -11.34
CA GLU A 67 -0.52 24.98 -12.19
C GLU A 67 -0.37 23.47 -12.37
N LEU A 68 -1.00 22.66 -11.51
CA LEU A 68 -1.01 21.20 -11.59
C LEU A 68 -2.26 20.65 -12.29
N GLU A 69 -3.27 21.48 -12.59
CA GLU A 69 -4.47 21.02 -13.26
C GLU A 69 -4.14 20.41 -14.63
N GLY A 70 -4.75 19.26 -14.91
CA GLY A 70 -4.52 18.52 -16.15
C GLY A 70 -3.18 17.77 -16.22
N PHE A 71 -2.35 17.76 -15.17
CA PHE A 71 -1.03 17.12 -15.22
C PHE A 71 -1.10 15.65 -15.65
N CYS A 72 -2.04 14.87 -15.13
CA CYS A 72 -2.21 13.46 -15.50
C CYS A 72 -3.16 13.21 -16.69
N GLU A 73 -3.68 14.25 -17.34
CA GLU A 73 -4.59 14.08 -18.48
C GLU A 73 -3.87 13.53 -19.72
N GLY A 74 -4.65 12.89 -20.60
CA GLY A 74 -4.18 12.39 -21.90
C GLY A 74 -3.52 11.01 -21.89
N LEU A 75 -3.43 10.33 -20.74
CA LEU A 75 -3.09 8.91 -20.70
C LEU A 75 -4.35 8.05 -20.61
N GLU A 76 -4.41 7.03 -21.45
CA GLU A 76 -5.47 6.03 -21.42
C GLU A 76 -5.10 4.89 -20.46
N PRO A 77 -6.11 4.24 -19.83
CA PRO A 77 -5.87 3.02 -19.07
C PRO A 77 -5.42 1.87 -19.98
N VAL A 78 -4.94 0.80 -19.35
CA VAL A 78 -4.66 -0.49 -20.02
C VAL A 78 -5.84 -0.92 -20.89
N THR A 79 -5.56 -1.26 -22.14
CA THR A 79 -6.58 -1.62 -23.14
C THR A 79 -7.14 -3.02 -22.93
N VAL A 80 -8.34 -3.29 -23.46
CA VAL A 80 -8.95 -4.63 -23.47
C VAL A 80 -8.01 -5.69 -24.07
N ALA A 81 -7.39 -5.37 -25.21
CA ALA A 81 -6.45 -6.27 -25.88
C ALA A 81 -5.23 -6.62 -25.01
N GLU A 82 -4.75 -5.66 -24.20
CA GLU A 82 -3.65 -5.92 -23.26
C GLU A 82 -4.09 -6.86 -22.14
N TYR A 83 -5.30 -6.70 -21.58
CA TYR A 83 -5.85 -7.64 -20.60
C TYR A 83 -6.04 -9.06 -21.16
N GLU A 84 -6.54 -9.19 -22.39
CA GLU A 84 -6.63 -10.49 -23.08
C GLU A 84 -5.24 -11.12 -23.25
N GLY A 85 -4.25 -10.32 -23.64
CA GLY A 85 -2.85 -10.74 -23.73
C GLY A 85 -2.28 -11.23 -22.39
N ARG A 86 -2.62 -10.58 -21.27
CA ARG A 86 -2.22 -10.99 -19.91
C ARG A 86 -2.81 -12.35 -19.54
N ILE A 87 -4.08 -12.60 -19.84
CA ILE A 87 -4.73 -13.90 -19.63
C ILE A 87 -4.03 -14.99 -20.45
N GLU A 88 -3.75 -14.75 -21.73
CA GLU A 88 -3.05 -15.73 -22.56
C GLU A 88 -1.60 -15.98 -22.11
N ALA A 89 -0.89 -14.94 -21.66
CA ALA A 89 0.44 -15.07 -21.09
C ALA A 89 0.43 -15.87 -19.77
N LEU A 90 -0.58 -15.66 -18.92
CA LEU A 90 -0.80 -16.48 -17.73
C LEU A 90 -1.05 -17.94 -18.10
N ARG A 91 -1.92 -18.23 -19.06
CA ARG A 91 -2.19 -19.60 -19.54
C ARG A 91 -0.95 -20.31 -20.04
N ARG A 92 -0.09 -19.64 -20.81
CA ARG A 92 1.21 -20.21 -21.25
C ARG A 92 2.08 -20.60 -20.06
N ARG A 93 2.18 -19.74 -19.04
CA ARG A 93 2.94 -20.03 -17.81
C ARG A 93 2.33 -21.16 -16.99
N MET A 94 1.00 -21.18 -16.86
CA MET A 94 0.29 -22.28 -16.22
C MET A 94 0.57 -23.62 -16.90
N ARG A 95 0.46 -23.69 -18.23
CA ARG A 95 0.78 -24.91 -19.01
C ARG A 95 2.22 -25.36 -18.78
N ALA A 96 3.17 -24.42 -18.78
CA ALA A 96 4.59 -24.72 -18.53
C ALA A 96 4.85 -25.23 -17.11
N ALA A 97 4.09 -24.74 -16.12
CA ALA A 97 4.17 -25.15 -14.72
C ALA A 97 3.32 -26.38 -14.37
N GLY A 98 2.56 -26.94 -15.33
CA GLY A 98 1.64 -28.06 -15.07
C GLY A 98 0.41 -27.67 -14.23
N LEU A 99 0.07 -26.38 -14.18
CA LEU A 99 -1.12 -25.87 -13.47
C LEU A 99 -2.36 -25.93 -14.37
N ALA A 100 -3.47 -26.34 -13.79
CA ALA A 100 -4.77 -26.43 -14.44
C ALA A 100 -5.62 -25.16 -14.25
N GLY A 101 -5.31 -24.35 -13.24
CA GLY A 101 -6.09 -23.17 -12.88
C GLY A 101 -5.36 -22.27 -11.90
N VAL A 102 -5.74 -21.00 -11.85
CA VAL A 102 -5.44 -20.11 -10.73
C VAL A 102 -6.74 -19.56 -10.13
N VAL A 103 -6.78 -19.42 -8.80
CA VAL A 103 -7.84 -18.71 -8.09
C VAL A 103 -7.23 -17.51 -7.39
N LEU A 104 -7.74 -16.33 -7.67
CA LEU A 104 -7.25 -15.07 -7.13
C LEU A 104 -8.32 -14.43 -6.27
N GLU A 105 -7.96 -14.01 -5.06
CA GLU A 105 -8.82 -13.16 -4.26
C GLU A 105 -8.79 -11.71 -4.75
N SER A 106 -9.83 -10.93 -4.46
CA SER A 106 -9.83 -9.49 -4.77
C SER A 106 -8.53 -8.82 -4.33
N GLY A 107 -7.85 -8.12 -5.23
CA GLY A 107 -6.50 -7.63 -4.99
C GLY A 107 -5.84 -7.16 -6.28
N ALA A 108 -4.53 -6.91 -6.21
CA ALA A 108 -3.78 -6.47 -7.38
C ALA A 108 -3.68 -7.53 -8.47
N ASP A 109 -3.56 -8.81 -8.11
CA ASP A 109 -3.52 -9.91 -9.08
C ASP A 109 -4.84 -10.03 -9.87
N MET A 110 -5.98 -9.94 -9.19
CA MET A 110 -7.29 -9.90 -9.83
C MET A 110 -7.40 -8.69 -10.77
N ARG A 111 -7.02 -7.50 -10.32
CA ARG A 111 -7.07 -6.27 -11.13
C ARG A 111 -6.15 -6.36 -12.34
N TYR A 112 -4.94 -6.92 -12.19
CA TYR A 112 -3.97 -7.10 -13.26
C TYR A 112 -4.54 -7.91 -14.42
N LEU A 113 -5.40 -8.89 -14.11
CA LEU A 113 -6.07 -9.76 -15.08
C LEU A 113 -7.46 -9.26 -15.49
N GLY A 114 -7.79 -8.00 -15.25
CA GLY A 114 -9.04 -7.38 -15.70
C GLY A 114 -10.23 -7.62 -14.78
N GLY A 115 -10.02 -8.17 -13.59
CA GLY A 115 -11.06 -8.28 -12.58
C GLY A 115 -11.41 -6.94 -11.91
N PRO A 116 -12.54 -6.88 -11.18
CA PRO A 116 -13.03 -5.65 -10.58
C PRO A 116 -12.15 -5.14 -9.42
N ARG A 117 -12.26 -3.85 -9.10
CA ARG A 117 -11.65 -3.28 -7.89
C ARG A 117 -12.63 -3.42 -6.74
N TRP A 118 -12.40 -4.41 -5.88
CA TRP A 118 -13.29 -4.70 -4.75
C TRP A 118 -12.55 -4.72 -3.42
N ARG A 119 -13.20 -4.26 -2.33
CA ARG A 119 -12.62 -4.39 -0.99
C ARG A 119 -12.78 -5.82 -0.49
N ARG A 120 -11.75 -6.37 0.17
CA ARG A 120 -11.84 -7.67 0.83
C ARG A 120 -12.81 -7.57 2.03
N SER A 121 -13.73 -8.52 2.15
CA SER A 121 -14.62 -8.73 3.31
C SER A 121 -14.63 -10.20 3.71
N GLU A 122 -15.34 -10.60 4.77
CA GLU A 122 -15.53 -12.02 5.11
C GLU A 122 -16.16 -12.85 4.00
N ARG A 123 -16.88 -12.21 3.06
CA ARG A 123 -17.42 -12.83 1.85
C ARG A 123 -16.36 -12.81 0.75
N PRO A 124 -15.82 -13.96 0.33
CA PRO A 124 -14.79 -13.99 -0.68
C PRO A 124 -15.35 -13.58 -2.05
N LEU A 125 -14.67 -12.63 -2.69
CA LEU A 125 -14.78 -12.38 -4.13
C LEU A 125 -13.54 -12.97 -4.80
N LEU A 126 -13.75 -13.94 -5.69
CA LEU A 126 -12.68 -14.71 -6.31
C LEU A 126 -12.72 -14.60 -7.83
N LEU A 127 -11.57 -14.61 -8.49
CA LEU A 127 -11.43 -14.73 -9.93
C LEU A 127 -10.76 -16.07 -10.23
N ALA A 128 -11.48 -16.95 -10.93
CA ALA A 128 -10.95 -18.21 -11.42
C ALA A 128 -10.51 -18.06 -12.88
N VAL A 129 -9.25 -18.37 -13.17
CA VAL A 129 -8.71 -18.40 -14.53
C VAL A 129 -8.26 -19.81 -14.85
N GLY A 130 -8.95 -20.45 -15.80
CA GLY A 130 -8.59 -21.76 -16.33
C GLY A 130 -7.73 -21.68 -17.60
N LEU A 131 -7.45 -22.85 -18.17
CA LEU A 131 -6.65 -22.99 -19.39
C LEU A 131 -7.39 -22.53 -20.66
N GLU A 132 -8.72 -22.42 -20.59
CA GLU A 132 -9.62 -22.07 -21.68
C GLU A 132 -10.77 -21.16 -21.19
N GLY A 133 -11.59 -20.65 -22.12
CA GLY A 133 -12.80 -19.88 -21.82
C GLY A 133 -12.57 -18.46 -21.29
N PRO A 134 -13.63 -17.71 -20.93
CA PRO A 134 -13.48 -16.46 -20.18
C PRO A 134 -13.14 -16.73 -18.70
N PRO A 135 -12.39 -15.85 -18.01
CA PRO A 135 -12.26 -15.91 -16.55
C PRO A 135 -13.61 -15.85 -15.85
N ALA A 136 -13.77 -16.58 -14.74
CA ALA A 136 -15.00 -16.59 -13.96
C ALA A 136 -14.85 -15.76 -12.69
N LEU A 137 -15.81 -14.86 -12.44
CA LEU A 137 -15.90 -14.08 -11.20
C LEU A 137 -16.88 -14.79 -10.25
N ILE A 138 -16.42 -15.15 -9.06
CA ILE A 138 -17.19 -15.83 -8.03
C ILE A 138 -17.51 -14.85 -6.90
N GLY A 139 -18.78 -14.54 -6.71
CA GLY A 139 -19.23 -13.56 -5.72
C GLY A 139 -20.63 -13.84 -5.17
N SER A 140 -21.05 -13.11 -4.14
CA SER A 140 -22.32 -13.37 -3.46
C SER A 140 -23.53 -13.06 -4.35
N ALA A 141 -24.56 -13.91 -4.32
CA ALA A 141 -25.73 -13.79 -5.21
C ALA A 141 -26.49 -12.46 -5.06
N PHE A 142 -26.57 -11.93 -3.84
CA PHE A 142 -27.24 -10.64 -3.59
C PHE A 142 -26.52 -9.44 -4.24
N GLU A 143 -25.22 -9.56 -4.57
CA GLU A 143 -24.44 -8.51 -5.25
C GLU A 143 -24.40 -8.70 -6.77
N ARG A 144 -25.13 -9.65 -7.37
CA ARG A 144 -25.02 -9.98 -8.80
C ARG A 144 -25.17 -8.78 -9.72
N HIS A 145 -26.06 -7.85 -9.38
CA HIS A 145 -26.30 -6.64 -10.15
C HIS A 145 -25.14 -5.66 -10.05
N THR A 146 -24.49 -5.60 -8.89
CA THR A 146 -23.31 -4.80 -8.68
C THR A 146 -22.12 -5.35 -9.46
N TYR A 147 -21.94 -6.68 -9.49
CA TYR A 147 -20.89 -7.30 -10.31
C TYR A 147 -21.12 -7.09 -11.81
N ALA A 148 -22.35 -7.28 -12.29
CA ALA A 148 -22.70 -7.10 -13.70
C ALA A 148 -22.56 -5.63 -14.15
N GLY A 149 -22.78 -4.68 -13.23
CA GLY A 149 -22.59 -3.25 -13.47
C GLY A 149 -21.16 -2.76 -13.27
N HIS A 150 -20.26 -3.58 -12.71
CA HIS A 150 -18.88 -3.16 -12.50
C HIS A 150 -18.15 -3.11 -13.85
N PRO A 151 -17.50 -2.01 -14.21
CA PRO A 151 -16.69 -1.94 -15.42
C PRO A 151 -15.54 -2.94 -15.29
N SER A 152 -15.59 -4.02 -16.05
CA SER A 152 -14.45 -4.87 -16.36
C SER A 152 -14.12 -4.66 -17.84
N PRO A 153 -12.84 -4.53 -18.20
CA PRO A 153 -12.43 -4.51 -19.59
C PRO A 153 -12.65 -5.86 -20.27
N LEU A 154 -12.81 -6.95 -19.50
CA LEU A 154 -13.01 -8.30 -19.99
C LEU A 154 -14.45 -8.77 -19.78
N ALA A 155 -14.91 -9.65 -20.68
CA ALA A 155 -16.10 -10.45 -20.42
C ALA A 155 -15.77 -11.51 -19.35
N LEU A 156 -16.36 -11.35 -18.16
CA LEU A 156 -16.21 -12.30 -17.05
C LEU A 156 -17.46 -13.18 -16.95
N GLU A 157 -17.27 -14.48 -16.75
CA GLU A 157 -18.38 -15.38 -16.42
C GLU A 157 -18.75 -15.21 -14.94
N LEU A 158 -19.91 -14.61 -14.67
CA LEU A 158 -20.36 -14.44 -13.29
C LEU A 158 -20.95 -15.74 -12.73
N ARG A 159 -20.35 -16.28 -11.66
CA ARG A 159 -20.86 -17.42 -10.90
C ARG A 159 -21.15 -17.01 -9.47
N THR A 160 -22.42 -17.02 -9.10
CA THR A 160 -22.83 -16.59 -7.77
C THR A 160 -23.00 -17.74 -6.77
N TRP A 161 -22.90 -17.42 -5.49
CA TRP A 161 -23.24 -18.30 -4.37
C TRP A 161 -24.23 -17.63 -3.41
N GLU A 162 -25.20 -18.38 -2.91
CA GLU A 162 -26.13 -17.92 -1.86
C GLU A 162 -25.47 -17.94 -0.48
N GLU A 163 -25.94 -17.15 0.48
CA GLU A 163 -25.32 -17.00 1.81
C GLU A 163 -25.15 -18.32 2.60
N ASN A 164 -25.86 -19.38 2.22
CA ASN A 164 -25.80 -20.72 2.80
C ASN A 164 -25.06 -21.75 1.92
N GLU A 165 -24.41 -21.32 0.83
CA GLU A 165 -23.63 -22.16 -0.08
C GLU A 165 -22.12 -22.02 0.15
N ASP A 166 -21.35 -22.96 -0.39
CA ASP A 166 -19.89 -22.96 -0.33
C ASP A 166 -19.29 -22.18 -1.52
N PRO A 167 -18.75 -20.95 -1.32
CA PRO A 167 -18.13 -20.18 -2.39
C PRO A 167 -16.87 -20.84 -2.98
N TYR A 168 -16.16 -21.63 -2.19
CA TYR A 168 -14.92 -22.28 -2.59
C TYR A 168 -15.20 -23.44 -3.54
N ALA A 169 -16.24 -24.23 -3.25
CA ALA A 169 -16.74 -25.24 -4.17
C ALA A 169 -17.16 -24.63 -5.51
N ARG A 170 -17.85 -23.48 -5.49
CA ARG A 170 -18.23 -22.76 -6.73
C ARG A 170 -17.02 -22.33 -7.56
N ALA A 171 -15.95 -21.85 -6.92
CA ALA A 171 -14.72 -21.48 -7.61
C ALA A 171 -14.01 -22.68 -8.27
N LEU A 172 -13.97 -23.82 -7.59
CA LEU A 172 -13.37 -25.04 -8.14
C LEU A 172 -14.22 -25.64 -9.26
N ASP A 173 -15.55 -25.62 -9.15
CA ASP A 173 -16.46 -26.02 -10.23
C ASP A 173 -16.30 -25.12 -11.47
N ALA A 174 -15.96 -23.84 -11.28
CA ALA A 174 -15.61 -22.93 -12.37
C ALA A 174 -14.35 -23.39 -13.09
N LEU A 175 -13.28 -23.69 -12.37
CA LEU A 175 -12.03 -24.17 -12.98
C LEU A 175 -12.22 -25.47 -13.76
N VAL A 176 -13.03 -26.41 -13.26
CA VAL A 176 -13.35 -27.65 -13.99
C VAL A 176 -14.06 -27.36 -15.31
N ALA A 177 -14.97 -26.39 -15.34
CA ALA A 177 -15.63 -25.96 -16.58
C ALA A 177 -14.66 -25.24 -17.55
N LEU A 178 -13.60 -24.62 -17.02
CA LEU A 178 -12.58 -23.88 -17.76
C LEU A 178 -11.35 -24.74 -18.13
N GLY A 179 -11.52 -26.06 -18.20
CA GLY A 179 -10.50 -26.99 -18.71
C GLY A 179 -9.56 -27.56 -17.65
N ALA A 180 -9.81 -27.35 -16.35
CA ALA A 180 -9.13 -28.14 -15.33
C ALA A 180 -9.64 -29.60 -15.41
N GLY A 181 -8.80 -30.53 -15.86
CA GLY A 181 -9.16 -31.93 -16.03
C GLY A 181 -9.74 -32.55 -14.74
N ARG A 182 -10.60 -33.57 -14.88
CA ARG A 182 -11.13 -34.32 -13.73
C ARG A 182 -10.03 -35.22 -13.14
N GLY A 183 -9.71 -35.06 -11.86
CA GLY A 183 -8.61 -35.78 -11.17
C GLY A 183 -7.57 -34.80 -10.60
N SER A 184 -6.42 -35.28 -10.10
CA SER A 184 -5.36 -34.55 -9.37
C SER A 184 -4.74 -33.32 -10.08
N ALA A 185 -5.57 -32.38 -10.50
CA ALA A 185 -5.22 -31.14 -11.14
C ALA A 185 -4.60 -30.19 -10.11
N GLN A 186 -3.50 -29.54 -10.48
CA GLN A 186 -2.81 -28.56 -9.65
C GLN A 186 -3.45 -27.18 -9.88
N VAL A 187 -3.92 -26.54 -8.81
CA VAL A 187 -4.48 -25.18 -8.85
C VAL A 187 -3.66 -24.29 -7.94
N ALA A 188 -3.26 -23.14 -8.46
CA ALA A 188 -2.49 -22.16 -7.68
C ALA A 188 -3.40 -21.10 -7.05
N VAL A 189 -3.04 -20.70 -5.84
CA VAL A 189 -3.51 -19.49 -5.17
C VAL A 189 -2.30 -18.62 -4.83
N THR A 190 -2.48 -17.31 -4.88
CA THR A 190 -1.41 -16.34 -4.58
C THR A 190 -1.20 -16.20 -3.06
N PRO A 191 0.03 -15.99 -2.57
CA PRO A 191 0.35 -15.84 -1.15
C PRO A 191 -0.34 -14.67 -0.45
N ASP A 192 -0.85 -13.69 -1.22
CA ASP A 192 -1.63 -12.58 -0.68
C ASP A 192 -3.08 -12.98 -0.34
N THR A 193 -3.53 -14.17 -0.78
CA THR A 193 -4.86 -14.71 -0.50
C THR A 193 -4.99 -14.98 0.99
N ARG A 194 -6.09 -14.53 1.60
CA ARG A 194 -6.30 -14.70 3.04
C ARG A 194 -6.39 -16.17 3.44
N GLY A 195 -5.79 -16.51 4.59
CA GLY A 195 -5.65 -17.90 5.03
C GLY A 195 -6.95 -18.70 5.11
N PHE A 196 -8.07 -18.08 5.48
CA PHE A 196 -9.36 -18.77 5.52
C PHE A 196 -9.89 -19.13 4.12
N VAL A 197 -9.56 -18.33 3.10
CA VAL A 197 -9.92 -18.61 1.70
C VAL A 197 -9.07 -19.76 1.17
N ILE A 198 -7.77 -19.76 1.46
CA ILE A 198 -6.87 -20.87 1.12
C ILE A 198 -7.39 -22.17 1.76
N ALA A 199 -7.69 -22.14 3.07
CA ALA A 199 -8.22 -23.29 3.79
C ALA A 199 -9.57 -23.76 3.23
N GLY A 200 -10.46 -22.83 2.87
CA GLY A 200 -11.74 -23.12 2.22
C GLY A 200 -11.59 -23.82 0.88
N LEU A 201 -10.71 -23.32 0.00
CA LEU A 201 -10.40 -23.92 -1.30
C LEU A 201 -9.77 -25.32 -1.14
N GLN A 202 -8.84 -25.49 -0.20
CA GLN A 202 -8.24 -26.79 0.09
C GLN A 202 -9.27 -27.80 0.62
N ALA A 203 -10.18 -27.36 1.49
CA ALA A 203 -11.25 -28.22 2.02
C ALA A 203 -12.24 -28.64 0.91
N ALA A 204 -12.70 -27.69 0.09
CA ALA A 204 -13.63 -27.95 -1.02
C ALA A 204 -12.99 -28.81 -2.13
N GLY A 205 -11.68 -28.68 -2.34
CA GLY A 205 -10.92 -29.42 -3.36
C GLY A 205 -10.51 -30.83 -2.94
N LYS A 206 -10.66 -31.20 -1.66
CA LYS A 206 -10.14 -32.47 -1.12
C LYS A 206 -10.60 -33.68 -1.94
N GLY A 207 -9.62 -34.42 -2.47
CA GLY A 207 -9.84 -35.62 -3.29
C GLY A 207 -10.24 -35.34 -4.74
N LYS A 208 -10.26 -34.07 -5.17
CA LYS A 208 -10.59 -33.65 -6.54
C LYS A 208 -9.52 -32.77 -7.18
N VAL A 209 -8.94 -31.82 -6.44
CA VAL A 209 -7.99 -30.81 -6.91
C VAL A 209 -6.95 -30.58 -5.82
N GLU A 210 -5.69 -30.42 -6.19
CA GLU A 210 -4.64 -30.01 -5.25
C GLU A 210 -4.45 -28.49 -5.32
N VAL A 211 -4.77 -27.81 -4.22
CA VAL A 211 -4.65 -26.35 -4.10
C VAL A 211 -3.34 -26.02 -3.40
N GLN A 212 -2.43 -25.37 -4.11
CA GLN A 212 -1.11 -25.00 -3.64
C GLN A 212 -0.88 -23.49 -3.69
N LEU A 213 0.00 -23.00 -2.81
CA LEU A 213 0.49 -21.63 -2.86
C LEU A 213 1.56 -21.54 -3.94
N ASP A 214 1.27 -20.78 -4.98
CA ASP A 214 2.23 -20.49 -6.05
C ASP A 214 1.93 -19.10 -6.61
N SER A 215 2.89 -18.20 -6.45
CA SER A 215 2.81 -16.85 -7.00
C SER A 215 3.57 -16.67 -8.30
N ALA A 216 4.47 -17.59 -8.66
CA ALA A 216 5.45 -17.40 -9.71
C ALA A 216 4.77 -17.13 -11.06
N VAL A 217 3.68 -17.88 -11.35
CA VAL A 217 2.93 -17.74 -12.60
C VAL A 217 2.09 -16.48 -12.70
N VAL A 218 1.80 -15.77 -11.61
CA VAL A 218 1.09 -14.49 -11.65
C VAL A 218 2.08 -13.35 -11.57
N GLU A 219 2.93 -13.36 -10.54
CA GLU A 219 3.96 -12.35 -10.29
C GLU A 219 4.87 -12.12 -11.49
N ALA A 220 5.30 -13.16 -12.20
CA ALA A 220 6.17 -13.00 -13.37
C ALA A 220 5.58 -12.09 -14.46
N GLY A 221 4.26 -11.91 -14.47
CA GLY A 221 3.57 -11.05 -15.43
C GLY A 221 3.57 -9.61 -14.93
N ARG A 222 3.28 -9.41 -13.64
CA ARG A 222 3.25 -8.09 -13.00
C ARG A 222 4.64 -7.46 -12.87
N ARG A 223 5.68 -8.27 -12.73
CA ARG A 223 7.05 -7.76 -12.56
C ARG A 223 7.55 -7.03 -13.80
N VAL A 224 7.21 -7.49 -15.00
CA VAL A 224 7.67 -6.90 -16.27
C VAL A 224 6.55 -6.04 -16.85
N LYS A 225 6.71 -4.73 -16.77
CA LYS A 225 5.68 -3.75 -17.15
C LYS A 225 5.63 -3.59 -18.66
N SER A 226 4.41 -3.51 -19.19
CA SER A 226 4.17 -3.12 -20.58
C SER A 226 4.50 -1.62 -20.81
N PRO A 227 4.63 -1.17 -22.06
CA PRO A 227 4.79 0.26 -22.35
C PRO A 227 3.68 1.14 -21.78
N THR A 228 2.44 0.66 -21.77
CA THR A 228 1.29 1.37 -21.18
C THR A 228 1.47 1.52 -19.67
N GLU A 229 1.87 0.44 -18.99
CA GLU A 229 2.10 0.43 -17.53
C GLU A 229 3.24 1.37 -17.14
N LEU A 230 4.35 1.36 -17.90
CA LEU A 230 5.48 2.27 -17.71
C LEU A 230 5.08 3.73 -17.88
N ALA A 231 4.25 4.05 -18.88
CA ALA A 231 3.76 5.42 -19.09
C ALA A 231 2.89 5.91 -17.92
N LEU A 232 1.98 5.06 -17.42
CA LEU A 232 1.12 5.37 -16.27
C LEU A 232 1.94 5.56 -14.99
N LEU A 233 2.88 4.65 -14.70
CA LEU A 233 3.78 4.77 -13.55
C LEU A 233 4.64 6.03 -13.65
N ARG A 234 5.21 6.32 -14.83
CA ARG A 234 6.05 7.51 -15.01
C ARG A 234 5.26 8.79 -14.72
N ARG A 235 4.08 8.93 -15.32
CA ARG A 235 3.26 10.13 -15.12
C ARG A 235 2.82 10.27 -13.66
N ALA A 236 2.43 9.17 -13.00
CA ALA A 236 2.04 9.22 -11.60
C ALA A 236 3.18 9.74 -10.69
N ASN A 237 4.42 9.29 -10.96
CA ASN A 237 5.59 9.68 -10.19
C ASN A 237 6.04 11.12 -10.51
N GLU A 238 5.98 11.55 -11.77
CA GLU A 238 6.21 12.94 -12.17
C GLU A 238 5.21 13.91 -11.50
N ALA A 239 3.91 13.54 -11.49
CA ALA A 239 2.86 14.30 -10.82
C ALA A 239 3.10 14.41 -9.31
N THR A 240 3.59 13.34 -8.69
CA THR A 240 3.90 13.32 -7.26
C THR A 240 5.06 14.26 -6.94
N LYS A 241 6.13 14.24 -7.75
CA LYS A 241 7.27 15.16 -7.61
C LYS A 241 6.84 16.63 -7.76
N ALA A 242 6.04 16.93 -8.78
CA ALA A 242 5.49 18.26 -8.99
C ALA A 242 4.62 18.73 -7.81
N ALA A 243 3.79 17.83 -7.26
CA ALA A 243 2.96 18.11 -6.10
C ALA A 243 3.78 18.41 -4.83
N ILE A 244 4.87 17.67 -4.58
CA ILE A 244 5.79 17.95 -3.47
C ILE A 244 6.43 19.33 -3.66
N ALA A 245 6.95 19.63 -4.86
CA ALA A 245 7.60 20.90 -5.16
C ALA A 245 6.66 22.10 -4.99
N ALA A 246 5.41 21.99 -5.44
CA ALA A 246 4.39 23.02 -5.28
C ALA A 246 4.01 23.21 -3.81
N ALA A 247 3.78 22.11 -3.07
CA ALA A 247 3.43 22.18 -1.65
C ALA A 247 4.58 22.71 -0.78
N ALA A 248 5.85 22.44 -1.13
CA ALA A 248 6.99 22.93 -0.36
C ALA A 248 7.00 24.46 -0.20
N GLN A 249 6.38 25.20 -1.12
CA GLN A 249 6.23 26.66 -1.06
C GLN A 249 5.31 27.14 0.07
N THR A 250 4.51 26.25 0.67
CA THR A 250 3.61 26.59 1.80
C THR A 250 4.30 26.47 3.16
N LEU A 251 5.54 25.97 3.22
CA LEU A 251 6.25 25.78 4.48
C LEU A 251 6.57 27.12 5.14
N HIS A 252 6.36 27.17 6.44
CA HIS A 252 6.68 28.29 7.30
C HIS A 252 6.94 27.77 8.72
N VAL A 253 7.67 28.54 9.52
CA VAL A 253 7.91 28.18 10.93
C VAL A 253 6.58 27.97 11.64
N GLY A 254 6.45 26.86 12.36
CA GLY A 254 5.25 26.52 13.12
C GLY A 254 4.23 25.66 12.37
N VAL A 255 4.30 25.53 11.04
CA VAL A 255 3.43 24.60 10.30
C VAL A 255 3.64 23.19 10.83
N THR A 256 2.55 22.45 11.03
CA THR A 256 2.63 21.06 11.51
C THR A 256 2.82 20.08 10.37
N GLU A 257 3.38 18.90 10.68
CA GLU A 257 3.50 17.80 9.71
C GLU A 257 2.13 17.45 9.09
N ALA A 258 1.05 17.48 9.87
CA ALA A 258 -0.31 17.19 9.41
C ALA A 258 -0.85 18.25 8.45
N GLU A 259 -0.63 19.53 8.74
CA GLU A 259 -1.02 20.64 7.84
C GLU A 259 -0.25 20.57 6.53
N PHE A 260 1.06 20.33 6.57
CA PHE A 260 1.85 20.18 5.36
C PHE A 260 1.45 18.94 4.55
N ALA A 261 1.17 17.81 5.22
CA ALA A 261 0.63 16.63 4.58
C ALA A 261 -0.73 16.89 3.90
N ALA A 262 -1.56 17.78 4.44
CA ALA A 262 -2.82 18.17 3.81
C ALA A 262 -2.59 18.97 2.51
N GLN A 263 -1.59 19.87 2.48
CA GLN A 263 -1.19 20.63 1.29
C GLN A 263 -0.69 19.70 0.17
N ILE A 264 0.19 18.74 0.49
CA ILE A 264 0.67 17.77 -0.49
C ILE A 264 -0.49 16.94 -1.07
N ARG A 265 -1.43 16.47 -0.24
CA ARG A 265 -2.60 15.75 -0.73
C ARG A 265 -3.49 16.61 -1.64
N ALA A 266 -3.60 17.90 -1.36
CA ALA A 266 -4.35 18.82 -2.22
C ALA A 266 -3.66 18.98 -3.58
N ALA A 267 -2.34 19.20 -3.59
CA ALA A 267 -1.54 19.28 -4.81
C ALA A 267 -1.59 17.98 -5.64
N GLN A 268 -1.50 16.80 -5.00
CA GLN A 268 -1.64 15.52 -5.69
C GLN A 268 -3.03 15.32 -6.33
N ARG A 269 -4.10 15.77 -5.66
CA ARG A 269 -5.45 15.74 -6.22
C ARG A 269 -5.59 16.69 -7.41
N ALA A 270 -5.04 17.90 -7.30
CA ALA A 270 -5.02 18.87 -8.40
C ALA A 270 -4.29 18.30 -9.63
N ALA A 271 -3.19 17.57 -9.41
CA ALA A 271 -2.45 16.86 -10.46
C ALA A 271 -3.21 15.68 -11.10
N GLY A 272 -4.35 15.25 -10.53
CA GLY A 272 -5.18 14.15 -11.03
C GLY A 272 -4.90 12.78 -10.40
N LEU A 273 -4.15 12.71 -9.30
CA LEU A 273 -3.89 11.44 -8.61
C LEU A 273 -5.04 11.03 -7.70
N SER A 274 -5.39 9.74 -7.74
CA SER A 274 -6.38 9.15 -6.87
C SER A 274 -5.76 8.57 -5.59
N THR A 275 -6.55 8.54 -4.51
CA THR A 275 -6.16 7.97 -3.20
C THR A 275 -4.78 8.42 -2.70
N PRO A 276 -4.52 9.74 -2.61
CA PRO A 276 -3.24 10.25 -2.15
C PRO A 276 -2.98 9.92 -0.68
N TRP A 277 -1.75 9.56 -0.37
CA TRP A 277 -1.26 9.31 0.97
C TRP A 277 0.04 10.08 1.19
N VAL A 278 0.28 10.56 2.41
CA VAL A 278 1.44 11.40 2.74
C VAL A 278 1.93 11.08 4.14
N LEU A 279 3.24 10.89 4.26
CA LEU A 279 4.01 10.88 5.48
C LEU A 279 4.94 12.11 5.44
N ALA A 280 4.68 13.09 6.30
CA ALA A 280 5.57 14.24 6.49
C ALA A 280 6.23 14.11 7.87
N LEU A 281 7.55 14.27 7.91
CA LEU A 281 8.37 14.11 9.11
C LEU A 281 9.38 15.25 9.21
N PHE A 282 9.35 15.99 10.32
CA PHE A 282 10.25 17.11 10.55
C PHE A 282 11.35 16.77 11.56
N GLY A 283 12.59 17.13 11.25
CA GLY A 283 13.72 17.00 12.17
C GLY A 283 13.86 15.58 12.76
N PRO A 284 13.87 15.42 14.10
CA PRO A 284 14.03 14.11 14.74
C PRO A 284 12.95 13.07 14.39
N ASN A 285 11.75 13.48 14.00
CA ASN A 285 10.70 12.54 13.60
C ASN A 285 11.08 11.76 12.33
N ALA A 286 11.89 12.36 11.45
CA ALA A 286 12.38 11.71 10.23
C ALA A 286 13.32 10.53 10.51
N ALA A 287 13.86 10.41 11.74
CA ALA A 287 14.68 9.28 12.14
C ALA A 287 13.89 7.96 12.29
N TYR A 288 12.56 8.01 12.22
CA TYR A 288 11.68 6.85 12.22
C TYR A 288 11.14 6.66 10.80
N PRO A 289 11.56 5.64 10.04
CA PRO A 289 11.28 5.54 8.60
C PRO A 289 9.78 5.61 8.23
N HIS A 290 8.89 5.12 9.10
CA HIS A 290 7.43 5.17 8.97
C HIS A 290 6.76 6.14 9.97
N GLY A 291 7.53 7.09 10.50
CA GLY A 291 7.11 8.01 11.56
C GLY A 291 7.15 7.41 12.96
N ASN A 292 7.12 8.29 13.97
CA ASN A 292 7.17 7.91 15.37
C ASN A 292 5.75 7.69 15.92
N PRO A 293 5.33 6.44 16.23
CA PRO A 293 4.02 6.18 16.82
C PRO A 293 3.94 6.57 18.31
N HIS A 294 5.07 6.90 18.94
CA HIS A 294 5.23 7.18 20.37
C HIS A 294 5.60 8.64 20.68
N GLY A 295 5.52 9.55 19.70
CA GLY A 295 5.72 10.97 19.96
C GLY A 295 4.72 11.48 21.00
N GLU A 296 5.16 12.34 21.91
CA GLU A 296 4.25 13.06 22.80
C GLU A 296 3.36 13.99 21.96
N GLY A 297 2.05 13.72 21.90
CA GLY A 297 1.08 14.52 21.13
C GLY A 297 0.28 13.72 20.10
N GLU A 298 -0.57 14.43 19.34
CA GLU A 298 -1.31 13.85 18.22
C GLU A 298 -0.35 13.55 17.04
N ARG A 299 -0.60 12.45 16.30
CA ARG A 299 0.21 12.10 15.12
C ARG A 299 0.23 13.26 14.12
N GLY A 300 1.42 13.72 13.77
CA GLY A 300 1.61 14.83 12.83
C GLY A 300 1.50 16.23 13.45
N ALA A 301 1.41 16.36 14.78
CA ALA A 301 1.30 17.66 15.45
C ALA A 301 2.65 18.38 15.63
N ARG A 302 3.77 17.79 15.20
CA ARG A 302 5.08 18.42 15.39
C ARG A 302 5.19 19.68 14.51
N PRO A 303 5.44 20.87 15.08
CA PRO A 303 5.67 22.08 14.30
C PRO A 303 7.06 22.05 13.65
N LEU A 304 7.20 22.67 12.48
CA LEU A 304 8.48 22.86 11.80
C LEU A 304 9.28 24.01 12.45
N ALA A 305 10.58 23.79 12.67
CA ALA A 305 11.51 24.83 13.11
C ALA A 305 12.55 25.16 12.02
N GLU A 306 13.20 26.31 12.14
CA GLU A 306 14.32 26.68 11.27
C GLU A 306 15.54 25.75 11.48
N GLY A 307 16.31 25.50 10.42
CA GLY A 307 17.51 24.66 10.48
C GLY A 307 17.20 23.16 10.49
N GLU A 308 15.96 22.78 10.16
CA GLU A 308 15.53 21.39 10.09
C GLU A 308 15.51 20.87 8.66
N LEU A 309 15.68 19.55 8.54
CA LEU A 309 15.33 18.83 7.33
C LEU A 309 13.84 18.45 7.39
N VAL A 310 13.19 18.56 6.24
CA VAL A 310 11.83 18.11 5.97
C VAL A 310 11.92 16.85 5.13
N LEU A 311 11.48 15.71 5.68
CA LEU A 311 11.31 14.47 4.94
C LEU A 311 9.83 14.31 4.61
N VAL A 312 9.52 14.18 3.33
CA VAL A 312 8.20 13.79 2.83
C VAL A 312 8.34 12.49 2.09
N ASP A 313 7.40 11.59 2.32
CA ASP A 313 7.21 10.35 1.60
C ASP A 313 5.74 10.24 1.22
N THR A 314 5.44 10.14 -0.07
CA THR A 314 4.08 10.27 -0.58
C THR A 314 3.88 9.61 -1.93
N GLY A 315 2.63 9.25 -2.19
CA GLY A 315 2.20 8.71 -3.45
C GLY A 315 0.69 8.79 -3.65
N GLY A 316 0.28 8.34 -4.82
CA GLY A 316 -1.11 8.26 -5.27
C GLY A 316 -1.21 7.25 -6.40
N PHE A 317 -2.36 7.21 -7.07
CA PHE A 317 -2.60 6.25 -8.14
C PHE A 317 -3.16 6.92 -9.38
N LEU A 318 -2.60 6.58 -10.55
CA LEU A 318 -3.11 6.93 -11.86
C LEU A 318 -3.55 5.66 -12.58
N HIS A 319 -4.84 5.55 -12.91
CA HIS A 319 -5.44 4.32 -13.48
C HIS A 319 -5.10 3.02 -12.71
N GLY A 320 -4.87 3.14 -11.40
CA GLY A 320 -4.53 2.02 -10.53
C GLY A 320 -3.03 1.73 -10.38
N TYR A 321 -2.15 2.42 -11.12
CA TYR A 321 -0.69 2.33 -10.99
C TYR A 321 -0.17 3.36 -9.99
N ALA A 322 0.69 2.90 -9.08
CA ALA A 322 1.15 3.67 -7.93
C ALA A 322 2.30 4.63 -8.27
N SER A 323 2.32 5.77 -7.61
CA SER A 323 3.53 6.55 -7.36
C SER A 323 4.00 6.36 -5.93
N ASP A 324 5.29 6.56 -5.72
CA ASP A 324 5.95 6.47 -4.41
C ASP A 324 7.25 7.27 -4.44
N ILE A 325 7.27 8.41 -3.77
CA ILE A 325 8.36 9.38 -3.83
C ILE A 325 8.64 9.93 -2.43
N SER A 326 9.87 9.71 -1.99
CA SER A 326 10.48 10.41 -0.86
C SER A 326 11.40 11.55 -1.31
N ARG A 327 11.25 12.70 -0.65
CA ARG A 327 12.16 13.85 -0.74
C ARG A 327 12.57 14.28 0.65
N THR A 328 13.86 14.54 0.84
CA THR A 328 14.37 15.23 2.03
C THR A 328 15.00 16.54 1.60
N PHE A 329 14.58 17.67 2.18
CA PHE A 329 15.09 19.00 1.81
C PHE A 329 15.19 19.93 3.00
N ALA A 330 15.97 21.00 2.86
CA ALA A 330 16.26 21.96 3.92
C ALA A 330 15.14 22.96 4.14
N PHE A 331 14.94 23.40 5.39
CA PHE A 331 14.09 24.55 5.72
C PHE A 331 14.80 25.54 6.68
N PRO A 332 14.70 26.86 6.45
CA PRO A 332 14.14 27.50 5.25
C PRO A 332 15.05 27.40 4.02
N GLU A 333 16.36 27.26 4.23
CA GLU A 333 17.34 27.18 3.16
C GLU A 333 18.51 26.25 3.51
N PRO A 334 19.24 25.72 2.52
CA PRO A 334 20.31 24.75 2.76
C PRO A 334 21.52 25.30 3.55
N SER A 335 21.70 26.62 3.57
CA SER A 335 22.83 27.31 4.22
C SER A 335 22.82 27.16 5.75
N VAL A 336 21.63 26.96 6.34
CA VAL A 336 21.43 26.85 7.78
C VAL A 336 21.49 25.40 8.29
N ILE A 337 21.64 24.43 7.38
CA ILE A 337 21.75 23.01 7.74
C ILE A 337 23.19 22.70 8.15
N ASP A 338 23.34 22.05 9.31
CA ASP A 338 24.65 21.68 9.82
C ASP A 338 25.38 20.65 8.93
N ALA A 339 26.69 20.54 9.16
CA ALA A 339 27.57 19.70 8.36
C ALA A 339 27.22 18.20 8.46
N ASP A 340 26.70 17.73 9.60
CA ASP A 340 26.38 16.32 9.81
C ASP A 340 25.15 15.90 9.00
N ARG A 341 24.10 16.74 9.00
CA ARG A 341 22.88 16.56 8.21
C ARG A 341 23.14 16.69 6.72
N ARG A 342 23.94 17.69 6.30
CA ARG A 342 24.33 17.84 4.89
C ARG A 342 25.14 16.63 4.41
N ARG A 343 26.12 16.17 5.21
CA ARG A 343 26.90 14.97 4.91
C ARG A 343 26.04 13.72 4.77
N ALA A 344 25.03 13.56 5.64
CA ALA A 344 24.10 12.45 5.53
C ALA A 344 23.28 12.52 4.24
N TRP A 345 22.82 13.72 3.85
CA TRP A 345 22.11 13.93 2.60
C TRP A 345 22.97 13.59 1.38
N ASP A 346 24.19 14.12 1.31
CA ASP A 346 25.13 13.85 0.21
C ASP A 346 25.46 12.35 0.12
N THR A 347 25.60 11.69 1.27
CA THR A 347 25.85 10.24 1.34
C THR A 347 24.66 9.45 0.81
N VAL A 348 23.43 9.79 1.21
CA VAL A 348 22.22 9.13 0.71
C VAL A 348 22.07 9.33 -0.80
N ARG A 349 22.30 10.54 -1.31
CA ARG A 349 22.25 10.82 -2.76
C ARG A 349 23.30 10.01 -3.53
N ALA A 350 24.52 9.93 -3.00
CA ALA A 350 25.59 9.12 -3.61
C ALA A 350 25.27 7.62 -3.57
N ALA A 351 24.65 7.12 -2.50
CA ALA A 351 24.20 5.73 -2.39
C ALA A 351 23.09 5.43 -3.41
N GLN A 352 22.13 6.34 -3.58
CA GLN A 352 21.06 6.25 -4.57
C GLN A 352 21.63 6.22 -5.99
N GLN A 353 22.64 7.05 -6.28
CA GLN A 353 23.35 7.06 -7.56
C GLN A 353 24.06 5.72 -7.83
N ALA A 354 24.80 5.20 -6.86
CA ALA A 354 25.50 3.92 -6.99
C ALA A 354 24.55 2.73 -7.22
N ALA A 355 23.39 2.74 -6.54
CA ALA A 355 22.32 1.80 -6.82
C ALA A 355 21.83 1.92 -8.27
N PHE A 356 21.50 3.13 -8.72
CA PHE A 356 21.00 3.36 -10.08
C PHE A 356 21.97 2.88 -11.16
N GLU A 357 23.27 3.15 -11.00
CA GLU A 357 24.32 2.69 -11.93
C GLU A 357 24.47 1.16 -11.95
N ALA A 358 24.10 0.47 -10.88
CA ALA A 358 24.11 -0.99 -10.81
C ALA A 358 22.87 -1.64 -11.47
N ILE A 359 21.78 -0.88 -11.67
CA ILE A 359 20.52 -1.40 -12.22
C ILE A 359 20.65 -1.62 -13.73
N ARG A 360 20.57 -2.88 -14.14
CA ARG A 360 20.53 -3.33 -15.54
C ARG A 360 20.07 -4.78 -15.61
N PRO A 361 19.63 -5.26 -16.78
CA PRO A 361 19.26 -6.66 -16.96
C PRO A 361 20.38 -7.62 -16.54
N GLY A 362 20.03 -8.73 -15.88
CA GLY A 362 20.95 -9.77 -15.44
C GLY A 362 21.64 -9.53 -14.11
N VAL A 363 21.53 -8.33 -13.52
CA VAL A 363 22.05 -8.04 -12.17
C VAL A 363 21.03 -8.50 -11.13
N THR A 364 21.50 -9.01 -9.99
CA THR A 364 20.60 -9.41 -8.91
C THR A 364 20.19 -8.22 -8.03
N CYS A 365 18.97 -8.23 -7.51
CA CYS A 365 18.45 -7.26 -6.56
C CYS A 365 19.38 -7.05 -5.35
N GLY A 366 20.03 -8.12 -4.88
CA GLY A 366 20.99 -8.05 -3.77
C GLY A 366 22.29 -7.33 -4.15
N GLN A 367 22.75 -7.44 -5.40
CA GLN A 367 23.91 -6.66 -5.87
C GLN A 367 23.61 -5.16 -5.92
N VAL A 368 22.38 -4.79 -6.28
CA VAL A 368 21.96 -3.37 -6.27
C VAL A 368 21.89 -2.83 -4.84
N ASP A 369 21.26 -3.57 -3.92
CA ASP A 369 21.23 -3.22 -2.47
C ASP A 369 22.65 -3.07 -1.90
N ALA A 370 23.55 -4.00 -2.23
CA ALA A 370 24.95 -3.95 -1.80
C ALA A 370 25.70 -2.71 -2.32
N ALA A 371 25.40 -2.24 -3.54
CA ALA A 371 26.05 -1.05 -4.12
C ALA A 371 25.74 0.21 -3.28
N ALA A 372 24.49 0.42 -2.90
CA ALA A 372 24.10 1.53 -2.02
C ALA A 372 24.71 1.39 -0.61
N ARG A 373 24.64 0.19 -0.02
CA ARG A 373 25.20 -0.07 1.32
C ARG A 373 26.70 0.20 1.39
N ALA A 374 27.45 -0.15 0.35
CA ALA A 374 28.90 0.07 0.28
C ALA A 374 29.25 1.57 0.35
N VAL A 375 28.45 2.44 -0.29
CA VAL A 375 28.64 3.90 -0.22
C VAL A 375 28.40 4.42 1.19
N ILE A 376 27.30 4.01 1.82
CA ILE A 376 26.94 4.43 3.20
C ILE A 376 28.01 3.96 4.20
N ALA A 377 28.46 2.71 4.10
CA ALA A 377 29.52 2.16 4.95
C ALA A 377 30.86 2.89 4.76
N LYS A 378 31.25 3.19 3.51
CA LYS A 378 32.48 3.95 3.21
C LYS A 378 32.44 5.37 3.80
N ALA A 379 31.25 5.94 3.95
CA ALA A 379 31.02 7.19 4.65
C ALA A 379 30.96 7.02 6.19
N GLY A 380 31.37 5.89 6.76
CA GLY A 380 31.52 5.70 8.20
C GLY A 380 30.21 5.59 8.99
N TYR A 381 29.08 5.41 8.31
CA TYR A 381 27.82 5.03 8.96
C TYR A 381 27.82 3.55 9.32
N ALA A 382 27.00 3.15 10.29
CA ALA A 382 26.94 1.78 10.78
C ALA A 382 26.53 0.80 9.67
N GLU A 383 27.35 -0.24 9.49
CA GLU A 383 27.14 -1.28 8.48
C GLU A 383 25.88 -2.12 8.74
N GLY A 384 25.52 -2.94 7.76
CA GLY A 384 24.33 -3.79 7.83
C GLY A 384 23.06 -2.96 7.87
N TYR A 385 22.26 -3.16 8.93
CA TYR A 385 20.99 -2.45 9.17
C TYR A 385 21.08 -1.43 10.32
N GLY A 386 22.30 -0.94 10.63
CA GLY A 386 22.53 0.01 11.73
C GLY A 386 21.91 1.39 11.47
N ASP A 387 22.47 2.14 10.52
CA ASP A 387 21.95 3.46 10.14
C ASP A 387 21.04 3.40 8.89
N PHE A 388 21.31 2.47 7.97
CA PHE A 388 20.43 2.15 6.83
C PHE A 388 19.58 0.92 7.15
N THR A 389 18.45 1.19 7.82
CA THR A 389 17.70 0.22 8.64
C THR A 389 16.77 -0.73 7.88
N HIS A 390 16.59 -0.55 6.57
CA HIS A 390 15.70 -1.34 5.74
C HIS A 390 16.35 -1.73 4.41
N ARG A 391 15.60 -2.42 3.54
CA ARG A 391 15.98 -2.75 2.15
C ARG A 391 16.20 -1.48 1.31
N LEU A 392 16.96 -1.56 0.23
CA LEU A 392 17.13 -0.47 -0.74
C LEU A 392 15.86 -0.09 -1.49
N GLY A 393 14.96 -1.02 -1.69
CA GLY A 393 13.71 -0.72 -2.38
C GLY A 393 12.83 -1.93 -2.61
N HIS A 394 11.71 -1.68 -3.26
CA HIS A 394 10.71 -2.66 -3.64
C HIS A 394 10.21 -2.40 -5.05
N GLY A 395 9.64 -3.43 -5.66
CA GLY A 395 8.92 -3.28 -6.90
C GLY A 395 7.68 -2.42 -6.69
N ILE A 396 7.24 -1.76 -7.75
CA ILE A 396 6.06 -0.91 -7.75
C ILE A 396 5.25 -1.12 -9.03
N GLY A 397 3.93 -1.09 -8.92
CA GLY A 397 3.02 -1.33 -10.04
C GLY A 397 1.59 -1.01 -9.66
N LEU A 398 0.73 -2.03 -9.63
CA LEU A 398 -0.65 -1.89 -9.12
C LEU A 398 -0.71 -1.84 -7.59
N GLU A 399 0.40 -2.23 -6.94
CA GLU A 399 0.67 -2.05 -5.52
C GLU A 399 1.87 -1.13 -5.35
N VAL A 400 1.88 -0.41 -4.22
CA VAL A 400 3.04 0.40 -3.81
C VAL A 400 4.24 -0.52 -3.58
N HIS A 401 4.03 -1.63 -2.87
CA HIS A 401 5.03 -2.67 -2.67
C HIS A 401 4.63 -3.96 -3.40
N GLU A 402 5.38 -4.33 -4.43
CA GLU A 402 5.31 -5.63 -5.11
C GLU A 402 6.73 -6.16 -5.41
N PRO A 403 6.90 -7.42 -5.85
CA PRO A 403 8.19 -7.89 -6.34
C PRO A 403 8.66 -7.12 -7.60
N PRO A 404 9.97 -7.04 -7.88
CA PRO A 404 11.08 -7.62 -7.11
C PRO A 404 11.52 -6.72 -5.93
N TYR A 405 12.06 -7.30 -4.86
CA TYR A 405 12.57 -6.53 -3.71
C TYR A 405 14.09 -6.35 -3.78
N LEU A 406 14.57 -5.10 -3.73
CA LEU A 406 16.01 -4.77 -3.67
C LEU A 406 16.52 -4.99 -2.25
N VAL A 407 16.81 -6.24 -1.93
CA VAL A 407 17.30 -6.66 -0.61
C VAL A 407 18.34 -7.77 -0.77
N ASP A 408 19.30 -7.78 0.15
CA ASP A 408 20.36 -8.80 0.22
C ASP A 408 19.84 -10.26 0.10
N GLY A 409 20.71 -11.08 -0.50
CA GLY A 409 20.58 -12.50 -0.84
C GLY A 409 20.11 -13.41 0.29
N ALA A 410 20.41 -13.07 1.55
CA ALA A 410 20.07 -13.89 2.70
C ALA A 410 18.57 -13.89 3.05
N SER A 411 17.76 -13.01 2.45
CA SER A 411 16.32 -12.93 2.72
C SER A 411 15.59 -14.21 2.32
N ARG A 412 14.93 -14.88 3.29
CA ARG A 412 14.13 -16.08 3.07
C ARG A 412 12.65 -15.69 3.13
N GLY A 413 11.91 -15.87 2.04
CA GLY A 413 10.46 -15.63 1.98
C GLY A 413 9.90 -15.80 0.56
N PRO A 414 8.57 -15.94 0.40
CA PRO A 414 7.91 -15.97 -0.91
C PRO A 414 8.22 -14.70 -1.71
N GLY A 415 8.46 -14.83 -3.03
CA GLY A 415 8.85 -13.71 -3.91
C GLY A 415 10.23 -13.10 -3.60
N ARG A 416 11.04 -13.80 -2.78
CA ARG A 416 12.39 -13.40 -2.34
C ARG A 416 13.39 -14.55 -2.49
N ALA A 417 13.10 -15.58 -3.27
CA ALA A 417 13.97 -16.74 -3.44
C ALA A 417 13.75 -17.40 -4.82
N GLY A 418 14.68 -17.15 -5.75
CA GLY A 418 14.59 -17.71 -7.10
C GLY A 418 15.05 -16.74 -8.18
N PRO A 419 14.75 -17.04 -9.47
CA PRO A 419 15.14 -16.21 -10.61
C PRO A 419 14.55 -14.79 -10.56
N GLU A 420 13.50 -14.55 -9.78
CA GLU A 420 12.91 -13.22 -9.56
C GLU A 420 13.84 -12.20 -8.89
N ARG A 421 14.98 -12.67 -8.36
CA ARG A 421 16.04 -11.80 -7.88
C ARG A 421 16.87 -11.22 -9.01
N VAL A 422 16.79 -11.73 -10.23
CA VAL A 422 17.51 -11.19 -11.39
C VAL A 422 16.64 -10.15 -12.06
N LEU A 423 17.19 -8.96 -12.28
CA LEU A 423 16.50 -7.87 -12.94
C LEU A 423 16.33 -8.16 -14.44
N GLU A 424 15.15 -7.85 -14.94
CA GLU A 424 14.76 -7.94 -16.35
C GLU A 424 14.25 -6.57 -16.83
N ALA A 425 14.40 -6.29 -18.13
CA ALA A 425 13.85 -5.08 -18.73
C ALA A 425 12.33 -4.99 -18.46
N GLY A 426 11.86 -3.79 -18.12
CA GLY A 426 10.48 -3.56 -17.70
C GLY A 426 10.21 -3.80 -16.21
N ASN A 427 11.18 -4.28 -15.41
CA ASN A 427 11.03 -4.20 -13.96
C ASN A 427 11.03 -2.74 -13.50
N THR A 428 10.21 -2.43 -12.51
CA THR A 428 10.12 -1.11 -11.87
C THR A 428 10.28 -1.25 -10.37
N MET A 429 11.02 -0.34 -9.74
CA MET A 429 11.27 -0.35 -8.31
C MET A 429 11.56 1.03 -7.73
N SER A 430 11.36 1.18 -6.42
CA SER A 430 11.95 2.28 -5.65
C SER A 430 13.46 2.10 -5.51
N ASN A 431 14.18 3.22 -5.54
CA ASN A 431 15.58 3.34 -5.16
C ASN A 431 15.67 4.38 -4.03
N GLU A 432 15.57 3.88 -2.80
CA GLU A 432 15.24 4.65 -1.60
C GLU A 432 16.22 4.43 -0.43
N PRO A 433 17.55 4.56 -0.63
CA PRO A 433 18.46 4.46 0.50
C PRO A 433 18.17 5.55 1.52
N GLY A 434 18.45 5.26 2.79
CA GLY A 434 18.22 6.21 3.87
C GLY A 434 19.20 6.05 5.03
N ILE A 435 19.39 7.13 5.77
CA ILE A 435 20.19 7.19 7.00
C ILE A 435 19.30 7.70 8.11
N TYR A 436 19.20 6.95 9.20
CA TYR A 436 18.29 7.23 10.32
C TYR A 436 19.05 7.32 11.64
N ARG A 437 19.11 8.52 12.23
CA ARG A 437 19.78 8.81 13.50
C ARG A 437 18.73 9.15 14.55
N VAL A 438 18.28 8.12 15.27
CA VAL A 438 17.20 8.24 16.29
C VAL A 438 17.49 9.39 17.26
N GLY A 439 16.48 10.26 17.44
CA GLY A 439 16.59 11.45 18.27
C GLY A 439 17.25 12.66 17.61
N ALA A 440 17.78 12.53 16.39
CA ALA A 440 18.48 13.61 15.69
C ALA A 440 17.83 13.97 14.34
N PHE A 441 17.88 13.07 13.36
CA PHE A 441 17.33 13.30 12.02
C PHE A 441 17.22 11.98 11.23
N GLY A 442 16.48 12.01 10.12
CA GLY A 442 16.59 11.00 9.07
C GLY A 442 16.64 11.66 7.70
N VAL A 443 17.29 10.99 6.76
CA VAL A 443 17.33 11.37 5.35
C VAL A 443 16.95 10.17 4.52
N ARG A 444 15.97 10.35 3.64
CA ARG A 444 15.61 9.40 2.57
C ARG A 444 15.40 10.17 1.27
N ILE A 445 15.99 9.65 0.19
CA ILE A 445 15.76 10.14 -1.17
C ILE A 445 15.31 8.93 -1.95
N GLU A 446 14.14 9.04 -2.57
CA GLU A 446 13.53 7.95 -3.29
C GLU A 446 13.05 8.42 -4.66
N ASP A 447 13.37 7.59 -5.64
CA ASP A 447 12.86 7.75 -6.99
C ASP A 447 12.50 6.37 -7.53
N ILE A 448 11.38 6.33 -8.27
CA ILE A 448 11.03 5.14 -9.03
C ILE A 448 11.88 5.06 -10.29
N VAL A 449 12.44 3.89 -10.50
CA VAL A 449 13.28 3.55 -11.65
C VAL A 449 12.68 2.37 -12.40
N ALA A 450 12.86 2.36 -13.71
CA ALA A 450 12.58 1.21 -14.57
C ALA A 450 13.87 0.65 -15.17
N VAL A 451 13.98 -0.67 -15.21
CA VAL A 451 15.05 -1.37 -15.91
C VAL A 451 14.79 -1.27 -17.41
N THR A 452 15.75 -0.76 -18.16
CA THR A 452 15.72 -0.71 -19.62
C THR A 452 16.49 -1.89 -20.21
N GLU A 453 16.50 -2.02 -21.54
CA GLU A 453 17.25 -3.08 -22.23
C GLU A 453 18.75 -3.09 -21.92
N THR A 454 19.33 -1.95 -21.54
CA THR A 454 20.78 -1.80 -21.33
C THR A 454 21.16 -1.19 -19.99
N GLY A 455 20.20 -0.81 -19.14
CA GLY A 455 20.46 -0.07 -17.91
C GLY A 455 19.18 0.22 -17.14
N ALA A 456 19.04 1.47 -16.73
CA ALA A 456 17.88 1.96 -16.00
C ALA A 456 17.47 3.36 -16.48
N GLU A 457 16.23 3.72 -16.19
CA GLU A 457 15.71 5.06 -16.32
C GLU A 457 15.02 5.48 -15.03
N VAL A 458 15.07 6.76 -14.69
CA VAL A 458 14.28 7.34 -13.59
C VAL A 458 12.97 7.87 -14.14
N PHE A 459 11.92 7.86 -13.34
CA PHE A 459 10.67 8.55 -13.68
C PHE A 459 10.67 9.98 -13.18
N GLY A 460 10.84 10.95 -14.09
CA GLY A 460 10.89 12.39 -13.76
C GLY A 460 12.24 12.87 -13.19
N PRO A 461 12.32 14.14 -12.76
CA PRO A 461 13.58 14.77 -12.30
C PRO A 461 14.12 14.18 -10.99
N TRP A 462 15.44 14.20 -10.82
CA TRP A 462 16.14 13.80 -9.59
C TRP A 462 16.26 14.97 -8.63
N SER A 463 16.40 14.69 -7.33
CA SER A 463 17.05 15.65 -6.44
C SER A 463 18.54 15.71 -6.77
N ALA A 464 18.99 16.83 -7.36
CA ALA A 464 20.38 16.98 -7.79
C ALA A 464 21.31 17.25 -6.59
N SER A 465 20.85 18.07 -5.65
CA SER A 465 21.58 18.41 -4.41
C SER A 465 20.60 18.81 -3.31
N LEU A 466 21.08 19.02 -2.08
CA LEU A 466 20.26 19.62 -1.02
C LEU A 466 19.80 21.03 -1.39
N ASP A 467 20.55 21.71 -2.25
CA ASP A 467 20.29 23.05 -2.78
C ASP A 467 19.30 23.04 -3.96
N GLU A 468 19.13 21.89 -4.63
CA GLU A 468 18.22 21.66 -5.75
C GLU A 468 17.44 20.35 -5.54
N PRO A 469 16.46 20.32 -4.61
CA PRO A 469 15.79 19.09 -4.19
C PRO A 469 14.68 18.60 -5.12
N PHE A 470 14.25 19.39 -6.12
CA PHE A 470 13.06 19.12 -6.96
C PHE A 470 13.38 18.96 -8.44
#